data_AF-A0A849MCG2-F1
#
_entry.id   AF-A0A849MCG2-F1
#
_cell.length_a   1.000
_cell.length_b   1.000
_cell.length_c   1.000
_cell.angle_alpha   90.00
_cell.angle_beta   90.00
_cell.angle_gamma   90.00
#
_symmetry.space_group_name_H-M   'P 1'
#
loop_
_entity.id
_entity.type
_entity.pdbx_description
1 polymer ?
#
loop_
_entity_poly.entity_id
_entity_poly.type
_entity_poly.pdbx_seq_one_letter_code
_entity_poly.pdbx_strand_id
1 'polypeptide(L)'
;MSEMNYELFIRKAFAFNLGENVSRSGDPASLADADHVRHNNITGFKVGTAYSMEIFIDHLINDKAFDGDENDRIEAFPTRVLAVNTMDEIINLIDEFESTILPVYFETQDGEYKLK
;
A
#
# COMPACT_ATOMS: atom_id res chain seq x y z
N MET A 1 -7.10 11.09 -5.18
CA MET A 1 -6.88 9.75 -5.77
C MET A 1 -8.13 9.27 -6.51
N SER A 2 -8.00 8.50 -7.60
CA SER A 2 -9.13 7.85 -8.30
C SER A 2 -9.32 6.40 -7.83
N GLU A 3 -10.49 5.79 -8.08
CA GLU A 3 -10.75 4.36 -7.79
C GLU A 3 -9.72 3.44 -8.46
N MET A 4 -9.32 3.80 -9.68
CA MET A 4 -8.31 3.07 -10.45
C MET A 4 -6.90 3.20 -9.86
N ASN A 5 -6.58 4.35 -9.27
CA ASN A 5 -5.29 4.54 -8.59
C ASN A 5 -5.24 3.70 -7.30
N TYR A 6 -6.33 3.61 -6.55
CA TYR A 6 -6.39 2.74 -5.38
C TYR A 6 -6.17 1.27 -5.76
N GLU A 7 -6.94 0.76 -6.73
CA GLU A 7 -6.76 -0.60 -7.21
C GLU A 7 -5.31 -0.84 -7.65
N LEU A 8 -4.73 0.09 -8.39
CA LEU A 8 -3.36 -0.03 -8.87
C LEU A 8 -2.38 -0.09 -7.70
N PHE A 9 -2.57 0.72 -6.66
CA PHE A 9 -1.75 0.69 -5.46
C PHE A 9 -1.79 -0.69 -4.78
N ILE A 10 -2.99 -1.23 -4.53
CA ILE A 10 -3.14 -2.54 -3.91
C ILE A 10 -2.50 -3.65 -4.76
N ARG A 11 -2.76 -3.64 -6.07
CA ARG A 11 -2.23 -4.65 -7.00
C ARG A 11 -0.71 -4.60 -7.10
N LYS A 12 -0.12 -3.41 -7.08
CA LYS A 12 1.34 -3.24 -7.09
C LYS A 12 1.98 -3.83 -5.84
N ALA A 13 1.38 -3.63 -4.66
CA ALA A 13 1.86 -4.25 -3.42
C ALA A 13 1.82 -5.78 -3.52
N PHE A 14 0.71 -6.35 -4.02
CA PHE A 14 0.60 -7.80 -4.11
C PHE A 14 1.51 -8.40 -5.18
N ALA A 15 1.64 -7.73 -6.32
CA ALA A 15 2.55 -8.15 -7.37
C ALA A 15 4.00 -8.14 -6.90
N PHE A 16 4.37 -7.12 -6.12
CA PHE A 16 5.68 -7.04 -5.48
C PHE A 16 5.91 -8.24 -4.54
N ASN A 17 4.95 -8.57 -3.68
CA ASN A 17 5.11 -9.67 -2.73
C ASN A 17 5.15 -11.06 -3.38
N LEU A 18 4.35 -11.27 -4.44
CA LEU A 18 4.24 -12.56 -5.11
C LEU A 18 5.29 -12.76 -6.22
N GLY A 19 5.93 -11.68 -6.67
CA GLY A 19 6.85 -11.71 -7.82
C GLY A 19 6.15 -12.00 -9.15
N GLU A 20 4.83 -11.78 -9.22
CA GLU A 20 4.02 -11.97 -10.43
C GLU A 20 2.86 -10.98 -10.50
N ASN A 21 2.37 -10.70 -11.71
CA ASN A 21 1.27 -9.77 -11.89
C ASN A 21 -0.06 -10.28 -11.33
N VAL A 22 -0.64 -9.53 -10.40
CA VAL A 22 -1.94 -9.86 -9.81
C VAL A 22 -3.07 -9.19 -10.59
N SER A 23 -3.99 -10.00 -11.09
CA SER A 23 -5.26 -9.53 -11.65
C SER A 23 -6.25 -9.17 -10.52
N ARG A 24 -7.29 -8.36 -10.79
CA ARG A 24 -8.34 -8.07 -9.80
C ARG A 24 -8.88 -9.33 -9.11
N SER A 25 -9.09 -10.41 -9.87
CA SER A 25 -9.60 -11.69 -9.38
C SER A 25 -8.55 -12.56 -8.66
N GLY A 26 -7.27 -12.17 -8.72
CA GLY A 26 -6.17 -12.85 -8.03
C GLY A 26 -6.00 -12.42 -6.57
N ASP A 27 -6.78 -11.44 -6.10
CA ASP A 27 -6.85 -11.06 -4.70
C ASP A 27 -7.85 -11.96 -3.93
N PRO A 28 -7.39 -12.88 -3.07
CA PRO A 28 -8.27 -13.79 -2.33
C PRO A 28 -9.18 -13.08 -1.32
N ALA A 29 -8.85 -11.85 -0.92
CA ALA A 29 -9.65 -11.02 0.00
C ALA A 29 -10.47 -9.94 -0.72
N SER A 30 -10.33 -9.81 -2.05
CA SER A 30 -11.00 -8.80 -2.88
C SER A 30 -10.77 -7.34 -2.44
N LEU A 31 -9.67 -7.07 -1.74
CA LEU A 31 -9.23 -5.76 -1.26
C LEU A 31 -8.77 -4.82 -2.39
N ALA A 32 -8.29 -5.38 -3.50
CA ALA A 32 -7.95 -4.67 -4.73
C ALA A 32 -9.20 -4.24 -5.52
N ASP A 33 -10.40 -4.51 -5.01
CA ASP A 33 -11.63 -4.12 -5.68
C ASP A 33 -11.89 -2.61 -5.51
N ALA A 34 -11.88 -1.91 -6.65
CA ALA A 34 -12.27 -0.51 -6.76
C ALA A 34 -13.68 -0.23 -6.21
N ASP A 35 -14.53 -1.26 -6.12
CA ASP A 35 -15.86 -1.15 -5.53
C ASP A 35 -15.85 -0.79 -4.04
N HIS A 36 -14.72 -0.96 -3.32
CA HIS A 36 -14.57 -0.42 -1.97
C HIS A 36 -14.62 1.11 -1.94
N VAL A 37 -14.02 1.76 -2.94
CA VAL A 37 -14.06 3.22 -3.10
C VAL A 37 -15.46 3.64 -3.57
N ARG A 38 -16.01 2.92 -4.56
CA ARG A 38 -17.29 3.24 -5.19
C ARG A 38 -18.48 3.18 -4.25
N HIS A 39 -18.49 2.22 -3.32
CA HIS A 39 -19.58 2.01 -2.38
C HIS A 39 -19.33 2.67 -1.01
N ASN A 40 -18.31 3.53 -0.88
CA ASN A 40 -17.92 4.16 0.37
C ASN A 40 -17.71 3.15 1.51
N ASN A 41 -17.14 1.97 1.18
CA ASN A 41 -16.82 0.93 2.15
C ASN A 41 -15.48 1.26 2.81
N ILE A 42 -15.52 2.18 3.78
CA ILE A 42 -14.33 2.63 4.50
C ILE A 42 -13.58 1.50 5.19
N THR A 43 -14.27 0.47 5.69
CA THR A 43 -13.62 -0.68 6.32
C THR A 43 -12.79 -1.47 5.32
N GLY A 44 -13.34 -1.79 4.15
CA GLY A 44 -12.59 -2.46 3.09
C GLY A 44 -11.40 -1.62 2.63
N PHE A 45 -11.61 -0.32 2.48
CA PHE A 45 -10.57 0.63 2.09
C PHE A 45 -9.41 0.68 3.09
N LYS A 46 -9.71 0.75 4.38
CA LYS A 46 -8.71 0.68 5.46
C LYS A 46 -7.91 -0.61 5.43
N VAL A 47 -8.59 -1.75 5.36
CA VAL A 47 -7.96 -3.07 5.43
C VAL A 47 -7.05 -3.27 4.22
N GLY A 48 -7.53 -2.96 3.01
CA GLY A 48 -6.72 -3.05 1.80
C GLY A 48 -5.48 -2.17 1.88
N THR A 49 -5.67 -0.89 2.21
CA THR A 49 -4.56 0.06 2.28
C THR A 49 -3.52 -0.33 3.35
N ALA A 50 -3.96 -0.64 4.56
CA ALA A 50 -3.06 -1.01 5.65
C ALA A 50 -2.28 -2.28 5.31
N TYR A 51 -2.95 -3.29 4.75
CA TYR A 51 -2.30 -4.55 4.36
C TYR A 51 -1.29 -4.36 3.22
N SER A 52 -1.61 -3.53 2.22
CA SER A 52 -0.67 -3.21 1.15
C SER A 52 0.55 -2.42 1.64
N MET A 53 0.38 -1.52 2.61
CA MET A 53 1.51 -0.84 3.25
C MET A 53 2.39 -1.84 4.03
N GLU A 54 1.78 -2.73 4.82
CA GLU A 54 2.51 -3.79 5.55
C GLU A 54 3.37 -4.66 4.63
N ILE A 55 2.88 -4.99 3.43
CA ILE A 55 3.69 -5.73 2.45
C ILE A 55 4.98 -4.98 2.10
N PHE A 56 4.90 -3.70 1.77
CA PHE A 56 6.11 -2.93 1.46
C PHE A 56 7.02 -2.81 2.69
N ILE A 57 6.44 -2.59 3.87
CA ILE A 57 7.16 -2.40 5.12
C ILE A 57 7.88 -3.67 5.57
N ASP A 58 7.26 -4.85 5.45
CA ASP A 58 7.87 -6.12 5.83
C ASP A 58 9.14 -6.41 5.02
N HIS A 59 9.10 -6.15 3.70
CA HIS A 59 10.30 -6.27 2.84
C HIS A 59 11.40 -5.28 3.23
N LEU A 60 11.00 -4.06 3.57
CA LEU A 60 11.87 -3.00 4.05
C LEU A 60 12.60 -3.36 5.36
N ILE A 61 11.88 -3.87 6.35
CA ILE A 61 12.43 -4.30 7.64
C ILE A 61 13.36 -5.50 7.46
N ASN A 62 12.95 -6.49 6.66
CA ASN A 62 13.72 -7.70 6.42
C ASN A 62 15.06 -7.43 5.71
N ASP A 63 15.13 -6.40 4.86
CA ASP A 63 16.35 -6.01 4.14
C ASP A 63 17.21 -4.97 4.92
N LYS A 64 16.75 -4.52 6.10
CA LYS A 64 17.41 -3.51 6.95
C LYS A 64 17.74 -2.20 6.21
N ALA A 65 16.81 -1.72 5.39
CA ALA A 65 17.07 -0.61 4.48
C ALA A 65 17.09 0.80 5.13
N PHE A 66 16.92 0.95 6.45
CA PHE A 66 16.79 2.27 7.13
C PHE A 66 17.19 2.25 8.62
N ASP A 67 17.32 3.45 9.20
CA ASP A 67 17.68 3.69 10.60
C ASP A 67 16.48 3.63 11.57
N GLY A 68 16.76 3.74 12.88
CA GLY A 68 15.76 3.51 13.94
C GLY A 68 14.63 4.53 14.02
N ASP A 69 14.88 5.82 13.76
CA ASP A 69 13.83 6.85 13.82
C ASP A 69 12.90 6.76 12.59
N GLU A 70 13.47 6.40 11.45
CA GLU A 70 12.72 6.17 10.22
C GLU A 70 11.88 4.88 10.29
N ASN A 71 12.33 3.88 11.06
CA ASN A 71 11.56 2.65 11.33
C ASN A 71 10.22 2.96 12.02
N ASP A 72 10.23 3.74 13.09
CA ASP A 72 9.02 4.10 13.83
C ASP A 72 8.04 4.89 12.95
N ARG A 73 8.55 5.79 12.09
CA ARG A 73 7.73 6.54 11.13
C ARG A 73 7.06 5.63 10.11
N ILE A 74 7.82 4.69 9.54
CA ILE A 74 7.36 3.77 8.50
C ILE A 74 6.33 2.79 9.06
N GLU A 75 6.63 2.15 10.20
CA GLU A 75 5.74 1.19 10.87
C GLU A 75 4.43 1.81 11.37
N ALA A 76 4.39 3.14 11.57
CA ALA A 76 3.17 3.82 11.99
C ALA A 76 2.10 3.93 10.89
N PHE A 77 2.45 3.82 9.60
CA PHE A 77 1.50 4.03 8.49
C PHE A 77 0.26 3.13 8.54
N PRO A 78 0.38 1.78 8.66
CA PRO A 78 -0.77 0.89 8.78
C PRO A 78 -1.68 1.26 9.96
N THR A 79 -1.10 1.57 11.11
CA THR A 79 -1.86 1.97 12.31
C THR A 79 -2.60 3.30 12.08
N ARG A 80 -1.97 4.28 11.43
CA ARG A 80 -2.61 5.56 11.05
C ARG A 80 -3.80 5.33 10.12
N VAL A 81 -3.67 4.45 9.12
CA VAL A 81 -4.76 4.10 8.19
C VAL A 81 -5.95 3.48 8.93
N LEU A 82 -5.70 2.60 9.90
CA LEU A 82 -6.77 1.97 10.66
C LEU A 82 -7.51 2.96 11.58
N ALA A 83 -6.86 4.05 12.01
CA ALA A 83 -7.38 5.02 12.97
C ALA A 83 -8.26 6.15 12.37
N VAL A 84 -8.09 6.48 11.09
CA VAL A 84 -8.81 7.60 10.45
C VAL A 84 -10.30 7.30 10.22
N ASN A 85 -11.15 8.30 9.98
CA ASN A 85 -12.61 8.09 9.92
C ASN A 85 -13.23 8.46 8.57
N THR A 86 -12.42 8.90 7.61
CA THR A 86 -12.87 9.28 6.28
C THR A 86 -12.02 8.64 5.19
N MET A 87 -12.62 8.48 4.00
CA MET A 87 -11.91 8.00 2.81
C MET A 87 -10.80 8.97 2.39
N ASP A 88 -11.04 10.29 2.52
CA ASP A 88 -10.07 11.32 2.17
C ASP A 88 -8.80 11.25 3.03
N GLU A 89 -8.95 10.98 4.33
CA GLU A 89 -7.79 10.76 5.21
C GLU A 89 -6.98 9.53 4.79
N ILE A 90 -7.62 8.44 4.38
CA ILE A 90 -6.94 7.24 3.89
C ILE A 90 -6.21 7.55 2.58
N ILE A 91 -6.85 8.30 1.67
CA ILE A 91 -6.22 8.74 0.41
C ILE A 91 -4.98 9.58 0.70
N ASN A 92 -5.06 10.54 1.63
CA ASN A 92 -3.91 11.37 2.00
C ASN A 92 -2.75 10.52 2.55
N LEU A 93 -3.04 9.46 3.31
CA LEU A 93 -2.03 8.53 3.81
C LEU A 93 -1.41 7.68 2.70
N ILE A 94 -2.18 7.26 1.69
CA ILE A 94 -1.63 6.59 0.51
C ILE A 94 -0.70 7.56 -0.23
N ASP A 95 -1.16 8.78 -0.52
CA ASP A 95 -0.37 9.79 -1.24
C ASP A 95 0.93 10.12 -0.48
N GLU A 96 0.87 10.24 0.86
CA GLU A 96 2.05 10.43 1.71
C GLU A 96 3.02 9.23 1.64
N PHE A 97 2.50 8.01 1.69
CA PHE A 97 3.33 6.80 1.58
C PHE A 97 3.97 6.68 0.20
N GLU A 98 3.21 6.85 -0.88
CA GLU A 98 3.70 6.80 -2.25
C GLU A 98 4.74 7.89 -2.55
N SER A 99 4.64 9.05 -1.90
CA SER A 99 5.59 10.16 -2.11
C SER A 99 6.82 10.13 -1.21
N THR A 100 6.74 9.52 -0.03
CA THR A 100 7.83 9.55 0.96
C THR A 100 8.54 8.22 1.16
N ILE A 101 7.90 7.09 0.84
CA ILE A 101 8.49 5.76 1.03
C ILE A 101 8.90 5.16 -0.31
N LEU A 102 7.96 5.03 -1.26
CA LEU A 102 8.21 4.35 -2.53
C LEU A 102 9.42 4.92 -3.30
N PRO A 103 9.55 6.22 -3.56
CA PRO A 103 10.69 6.75 -4.32
C PRO A 103 12.01 6.70 -3.53
N VAL A 104 11.99 6.54 -2.21
CA VAL A 104 13.20 6.49 -1.39
C VAL A 104 13.80 5.09 -1.43
N TYR A 105 12.97 4.06 -1.23
CA TYR A 105 13.45 2.69 -1.03
C TYR A 105 13.17 1.73 -2.18
N PHE A 106 12.28 2.10 -3.10
CA PHE A 106 11.89 1.23 -4.20
C PHE A 106 12.20 1.88 -5.55
N GLU A 107 12.63 1.07 -6.50
CA GLU A 107 12.69 1.42 -7.91
C GLU A 107 11.65 0.64 -8.69
N THR A 108 11.30 1.16 -9.87
CA THR A 108 10.40 0.46 -10.78
C THR A 108 11.21 -0.10 -11.93
N GLN A 109 11.23 -1.43 -12.06
CA GLN A 109 11.84 -2.13 -13.19
C GLN A 109 10.74 -2.90 -13.92
N ASP A 110 10.59 -2.65 -15.23
CA ASP A 110 9.57 -3.28 -16.08
C ASP A 110 8.11 -3.14 -15.57
N GLY A 111 7.84 -2.08 -14.79
CA GLY A 111 6.52 -1.81 -14.20
C GLY A 111 6.29 -2.45 -12.83
N GLU A 112 7.27 -3.18 -12.30
CA GLU A 112 7.24 -3.85 -11.00
C GLU A 112 8.14 -3.13 -10.00
N TYR A 113 7.75 -3.11 -8.72
CA TYR A 113 8.61 -2.57 -7.67
C TYR A 113 9.73 -3.55 -7.34
N LYS A 114 10.91 -2.99 -7.05
CA LYS A 114 12.04 -3.68 -6.44
C LYS A 114 12.64 -2.80 -5.38
N LEU A 115 13.20 -3.42 -4.34
CA LEU A 115 14.04 -2.70 -3.39
C LEU A 115 15.29 -2.17 -4.11
N LYS A 116 15.71 -0.96 -3.75
CA LYS A 116 16.92 -0.30 -4.27
C LYS A 116 18.20 -0.81 -3.63
#